data_AF-E4ME57-F1
#
_entry.id   AF-E4ME57-F1
#
_cell.length_a   1.000
_cell.length_b   1.000
_cell.length_c   1.000
_cell.angle_alpha   90.00
_cell.angle_beta   90.00
_cell.angle_gamma   90.00
#
_symmetry.space_group_name_H-M   'P 1'
#
loop_
_entity.id
_entity.type
_entity.pdbx_description
1 polymer ?
#
loop_
_entity_poly.entity_id
_entity_poly.type
_entity_poly.pdbx_seq_one_letter_code
_entity_poly.pdbx_strand_id
1 'polypeptide(L)'
;MISRRPSEWTPTVIRRDPKDFVLTAGGDAEYLAAVRGLYGKGKQAGTLEFKNHFYLERGPYEIVAVVDENADTEPFVLEGKFIDLFDPALPVLTRRAVLPGTQALLYNLDKVADPGRPQVLACAACVETERVGRNGYSFMVKGPAQTTNVMRVLLPRKPVATDVTRSDGTPVADPGFEWDEESHTCLLRFENAPEGVNVALGF
;
A
#
# COMPACT_ATOMS: atom_id res chain seq x y z
N MET A 1 40.71 -3.92 -19.78
CA MET A 1 39.98 -4.75 -20.77
C MET A 1 39.26 -5.86 -20.02
N ILE A 2 37.99 -5.65 -19.64
CA ILE A 2 37.11 -6.71 -19.15
C ILE A 2 35.80 -6.55 -19.93
N SER A 3 35.75 -7.18 -21.09
CA SER A 3 34.51 -7.41 -21.83
C SER A 3 33.73 -8.46 -21.03
N ARG A 4 32.81 -8.01 -20.17
CA ARG A 4 31.71 -8.87 -19.75
C ARG A 4 30.72 -8.87 -20.91
N ARG A 5 30.69 -9.97 -21.68
CA ARG A 5 29.59 -10.21 -22.62
C ARG A 5 28.28 -10.09 -21.82
N PRO A 6 27.25 -9.40 -22.33
CA PRO A 6 25.90 -9.60 -21.80
C PRO A 6 25.61 -11.10 -21.90
N SER A 7 25.02 -11.69 -20.87
CA SER A 7 24.44 -13.03 -21.00
C SER A 7 23.59 -13.06 -22.27
N GLU A 8 23.90 -13.94 -23.22
CA GLU A 8 23.13 -14.10 -24.44
C GLU A 8 21.69 -14.44 -24.07
N TRP A 9 20.81 -13.44 -24.12
CA TRP A 9 19.39 -13.66 -23.97
C TRP A 9 18.89 -14.21 -25.31
N THR A 10 18.55 -15.49 -25.32
CA THR A 10 17.93 -16.14 -26.48
C THR A 10 16.41 -16.05 -26.35
N PRO A 11 15.73 -15.19 -27.14
CA PRO A 11 14.27 -15.16 -27.15
C PRO A 11 13.73 -16.51 -27.62
N THR A 12 12.69 -17.00 -26.96
CA THR A 12 11.83 -18.07 -27.51
C THR A 12 10.62 -17.42 -28.16
N VAL A 13 10.39 -17.72 -29.43
CA VAL A 13 9.26 -17.17 -30.21
C VAL A 13 8.29 -18.28 -30.54
N ILE A 14 7.05 -18.15 -30.05
CA ILE A 14 5.92 -19.00 -30.44
C ILE A 14 5.16 -18.26 -31.54
N ARG A 15 5.15 -18.81 -32.76
CA ARG A 15 4.53 -18.15 -33.93
C ARG A 15 3.06 -18.55 -34.08
N ARG A 16 2.22 -18.06 -33.17
CA ARG A 16 0.78 -18.34 -33.14
C ARG A 16 0.01 -17.09 -32.70
N ASP A 17 -1.25 -16.96 -33.11
CA ASP A 17 -2.10 -15.84 -32.70
C ASP A 17 -2.35 -15.92 -31.18
N PRO A 18 -2.06 -14.86 -30.39
CA PRO A 18 -2.22 -14.88 -28.94
C PRO A 18 -3.61 -15.29 -28.45
N LYS A 19 -4.67 -14.97 -29.22
CA LYS A 19 -6.04 -15.35 -28.84
C LYS A 19 -6.22 -16.87 -28.79
N ASP A 20 -5.46 -17.62 -29.60
CA ASP A 20 -5.64 -19.07 -29.71
C ASP A 20 -5.19 -19.79 -28.43
N PHE A 21 -4.33 -19.17 -27.62
CA PHE A 21 -3.94 -19.69 -26.30
C PHE A 21 -5.09 -19.64 -25.29
N VAL A 22 -6.05 -18.71 -25.48
CA VAL A 22 -7.13 -18.43 -24.53
C VAL A 22 -8.47 -18.99 -25.01
N LEU A 23 -8.76 -18.86 -26.31
CA LEU A 23 -10.08 -19.18 -26.88
C LEU A 23 -10.27 -20.68 -27.16
N THR A 24 -9.20 -21.48 -27.14
CA THR A 24 -9.26 -22.92 -27.40
C THR A 24 -8.99 -23.68 -26.11
N ALA A 25 -9.82 -24.67 -25.77
CA ALA A 25 -9.59 -25.53 -24.62
C ALA A 25 -8.21 -26.23 -24.73
N GLY A 26 -7.35 -26.07 -23.74
CA GLY A 26 -5.97 -26.57 -23.75
C GLY A 26 -5.04 -25.87 -24.75
N GLY A 27 -5.45 -24.72 -25.30
CA GLY A 27 -4.69 -23.97 -26.29
C GLY A 27 -3.37 -23.41 -25.77
N ASP A 28 -3.23 -23.29 -24.44
CA ASP A 28 -2.08 -22.79 -23.67
C ASP A 28 -0.98 -23.84 -23.43
N ALA A 29 -1.20 -25.11 -23.77
CA ALA A 29 -0.26 -26.20 -23.44
C ALA A 29 1.16 -25.97 -23.98
N GLU A 30 1.31 -25.52 -25.22
CA GLU A 30 2.60 -25.19 -25.83
C GLU A 30 3.28 -24.03 -25.09
N TYR A 31 2.51 -23.00 -24.73
CA TYR A 31 3.00 -21.83 -24.00
C TYR A 31 3.51 -22.24 -22.61
N LEU A 32 2.73 -23.02 -21.86
CA LEU A 32 3.14 -23.54 -20.55
C LEU A 32 4.38 -24.44 -20.65
N ALA A 33 4.49 -25.28 -21.68
CA ALA A 33 5.67 -26.11 -21.90
C ALA A 33 6.92 -25.26 -22.18
N ALA A 34 6.79 -24.21 -22.99
CA ALA A 34 7.88 -23.27 -23.24
C ALA A 34 8.32 -22.53 -21.96
N VAL A 35 7.36 -22.01 -21.17
CA VAL A 35 7.65 -21.33 -19.90
C VAL A 35 8.34 -22.28 -18.92
N ARG A 36 7.82 -23.51 -18.73
CA ARG A 36 8.44 -24.54 -17.88
C ARG A 36 9.86 -24.85 -18.33
N GLY A 37 10.06 -25.02 -19.64
CA GLY A 37 11.37 -25.32 -20.22
C GLY A 37 12.38 -24.19 -20.06
N LEU A 38 11.94 -22.92 -20.05
CA LEU A 38 12.80 -21.76 -19.83
C LEU A 38 13.11 -21.56 -18.33
N TYR A 39 12.08 -21.66 -17.48
CA TYR A 39 12.23 -21.47 -16.03
C TYR A 39 13.09 -22.57 -15.38
N GLY A 40 13.02 -23.80 -15.91
CA GLY A 40 13.81 -24.94 -15.45
C GLY A 40 15.26 -24.99 -15.97
N LYS A 41 15.75 -23.97 -16.68
CA LYS A 41 17.10 -23.94 -17.25
C LYS A 41 18.00 -22.92 -16.55
N GLY A 42 19.30 -23.23 -16.52
CA GLY A 42 20.34 -22.33 -16.04
C GLY A 42 20.67 -22.49 -14.56
N LYS A 43 21.59 -21.63 -14.06
CA LYS A 43 22.11 -21.73 -12.69
C LYS A 43 21.09 -21.34 -11.61
N GLN A 44 19.98 -20.70 -12.00
CA GLN A 44 18.88 -20.28 -11.12
C GLN A 44 17.60 -21.06 -11.45
N ALA A 45 17.72 -22.23 -12.05
CA ALA A 45 16.57 -23.08 -12.39
C ALA A 45 15.72 -23.38 -11.15
N GLY A 46 14.41 -23.20 -11.27
CA GLY A 46 13.43 -23.53 -10.25
C GLY A 46 12.28 -24.37 -10.80
N THR A 47 11.38 -24.78 -9.92
CA THR A 47 10.11 -25.40 -10.30
C THR A 47 9.09 -24.32 -10.59
N LEU A 48 8.41 -24.40 -11.75
CA LEU A 48 7.31 -23.50 -12.05
C LEU A 48 6.13 -23.81 -11.11
N GLU A 49 5.77 -22.84 -10.28
CA GLU A 49 4.61 -22.89 -9.39
C GLU A 49 3.48 -22.04 -9.96
N PHE A 50 2.25 -22.56 -9.91
CA PHE A 50 1.05 -21.81 -10.23
C PHE A 50 0.40 -21.35 -8.94
N LYS A 51 0.01 -20.08 -8.90
CA LYS A 51 -0.62 -19.44 -7.76
C LYS A 51 -1.89 -18.74 -8.24
N ASN A 52 -2.87 -18.59 -7.34
CA ASN A 52 -4.09 -17.83 -7.60
C ASN A 52 -3.97 -16.35 -7.19
N HIS A 53 -2.76 -15.82 -6.97
CA HIS A 53 -2.60 -14.44 -6.54
C HIS A 53 -1.43 -13.74 -7.23
N PHE A 54 -1.57 -12.43 -7.33
CA PHE A 54 -0.52 -11.49 -7.66
C PHE A 54 -0.17 -10.71 -6.40
N TYR A 55 1.12 -10.64 -6.10
CA TYR A 55 1.66 -9.87 -4.99
C TYR A 55 2.79 -8.98 -5.49
N LEU A 56 2.73 -7.70 -5.13
CA LEU A 56 3.74 -6.71 -5.48
C LEU A 56 4.03 -5.82 -4.28
N GLU A 57 5.31 -5.70 -3.96
CA GLU A 57 5.80 -4.73 -2.99
C GLU A 57 6.32 -3.48 -3.70
N ARG A 58 5.90 -2.30 -3.24
CA ARG A 58 6.42 -1.03 -3.76
C ARG A 58 6.69 -0.07 -2.62
N GLY A 59 7.93 -0.04 -2.13
CA GLY A 59 8.26 0.74 -0.94
C GLY A 59 7.45 0.23 0.26
N PRO A 60 6.71 1.09 0.98
CA PRO A 60 5.86 0.64 2.09
C PRO A 60 4.53 0.04 1.65
N TYR A 61 4.23 -0.05 0.35
CA TYR A 61 2.94 -0.55 -0.13
C TYR A 61 2.98 -2.04 -0.44
N GLU A 62 2.03 -2.79 0.11
CA GLU A 62 1.71 -4.17 -0.28
C GLU A 62 0.47 -4.17 -1.17
N ILE A 63 0.60 -4.69 -2.39
CA ILE A 63 -0.48 -4.74 -3.38
C ILE A 63 -0.78 -6.21 -3.67
N VAL A 64 -2.01 -6.62 -3.41
CA VAL A 64 -2.45 -8.01 -3.59
C VAL A 64 -3.71 -8.03 -4.45
N ALA A 65 -3.77 -8.97 -5.39
CA ALA A 65 -5.00 -9.38 -6.05
C ALA A 65 -5.07 -10.91 -6.05
N VAL A 66 -6.18 -11.48 -5.59
CA VAL A 66 -6.41 -12.93 -5.64
C VAL A 66 -7.47 -13.21 -6.69
N VAL A 67 -7.13 -14.01 -7.69
CA VAL A 67 -7.99 -14.39 -8.81
C VAL A 67 -8.91 -15.55 -8.40
N ASP A 68 -10.15 -15.55 -8.89
CA ASP A 68 -11.16 -16.60 -8.62
C ASP A 68 -11.40 -17.51 -9.84
N GLU A 69 -10.67 -17.30 -10.92
CA GLU A 69 -10.75 -18.09 -12.16
C GLU A 69 -9.95 -19.41 -12.12
N ASN A 70 -9.38 -19.77 -10.97
CA ASN A 70 -8.63 -21.02 -10.76
C ASN A 70 -9.38 -21.97 -9.79
N ALA A 71 -9.07 -23.26 -9.83
CA ALA A 71 -9.57 -24.25 -8.87
C ALA A 71 -9.05 -24.00 -7.44
N ASP A 72 -7.92 -23.31 -7.32
CA ASP A 72 -7.37 -22.86 -6.05
C ASP A 72 -8.18 -21.66 -5.51
N THR A 73 -8.89 -21.89 -4.40
CA THR A 73 -9.74 -20.92 -3.72
C THR A 73 -9.14 -20.45 -2.39
N GLU A 74 -7.85 -20.71 -2.15
CA GLU A 74 -7.20 -20.29 -0.92
C GLU A 74 -7.00 -18.76 -0.88
N PRO A 75 -7.21 -18.12 0.28
CA PRO A 75 -6.92 -16.70 0.45
C PRO A 75 -5.41 -16.45 0.55
N PHE A 76 -4.97 -15.29 0.07
CA PHE A 76 -3.62 -14.81 0.33
C PHE A 76 -3.58 -14.08 1.68
N VAL A 77 -2.76 -14.57 2.61
CA VAL A 77 -2.68 -14.03 3.99
C VAL A 77 -1.38 -13.26 4.18
N LEU A 78 -1.52 -12.01 4.62
CA LEU A 78 -0.43 -11.15 5.08
C LEU A 78 -0.49 -11.02 6.60
N GLU A 79 0.67 -11.12 7.25
CA GLU A 79 0.87 -10.91 8.68
C GLU A 79 1.89 -9.76 8.86
N GLY A 80 1.67 -8.86 9.81
CA GLY A 80 2.45 -7.64 9.99
C GLY A 80 1.57 -6.45 10.32
N LYS A 81 2.14 -5.25 10.48
CA LYS A 81 1.38 -4.05 10.84
C LYS A 81 1.00 -3.24 9.60
N PHE A 82 -0.27 -3.21 9.27
CA PHE A 82 -0.77 -2.61 8.04
C PHE A 82 -1.82 -1.54 8.30
N ILE A 83 -1.86 -0.50 7.48
CA ILE A 83 -3.04 0.35 7.30
C ILE A 83 -3.76 -0.13 6.05
N ASP A 84 -5.05 -0.49 6.16
CA ASP A 84 -5.87 -0.81 4.97
C ASP A 84 -6.27 0.49 4.26
N LEU A 85 -5.77 0.70 3.05
CA LEU A 85 -6.01 1.92 2.28
C LEU A 85 -7.31 1.90 1.47
N PHE A 86 -7.97 0.75 1.37
CA PHE A 86 -9.32 0.66 0.79
C PHE A 86 -10.42 0.82 1.84
N ASP A 87 -10.11 0.64 3.11
CA ASP A 87 -11.03 0.94 4.19
C ASP A 87 -10.98 2.45 4.55
N PRO A 88 -12.09 3.20 4.40
CA PRO A 88 -12.12 4.64 4.69
C PRO A 88 -11.93 4.99 6.17
N ALA A 89 -11.97 4.00 7.08
CA ALA A 89 -11.63 4.18 8.48
C ALA A 89 -10.11 4.12 8.74
N LEU A 90 -9.30 3.72 7.75
CA LEU A 90 -7.85 3.52 7.83
C LEU A 90 -7.44 2.69 9.06
N PRO A 91 -8.04 1.51 9.31
CA PRO A 91 -7.74 0.70 10.49
C PRO A 91 -6.29 0.21 10.45
N VAL A 92 -5.70 0.02 11.63
CA VAL A 92 -4.43 -0.71 11.77
C VAL A 92 -4.78 -2.19 11.93
N LEU A 93 -4.18 -3.03 11.09
CA LEU A 93 -4.38 -4.46 11.05
C LEU A 93 -3.07 -5.17 11.36
N THR A 94 -3.12 -6.24 12.15
CA THR A 94 -1.98 -7.15 12.36
C THR A 94 -1.96 -8.32 11.38
N ARG A 95 -3.10 -8.51 10.68
CA ARG A 95 -3.33 -9.60 9.74
C ARG A 95 -4.36 -9.18 8.69
N ARG A 96 -4.12 -9.55 7.43
CA ARG A 96 -5.08 -9.39 6.33
C ARG A 96 -5.16 -10.64 5.47
N ALA A 97 -6.34 -11.23 5.40
CA ALA A 97 -6.65 -12.26 4.40
C ALA A 97 -7.33 -11.60 3.20
N VAL A 98 -6.77 -11.80 2.01
CA VAL A 98 -7.35 -11.37 0.73
C VAL A 98 -8.00 -12.57 0.09
N LEU A 99 -9.32 -12.51 -0.09
CA LEU A 99 -10.12 -13.61 -0.60
C LEU A 99 -10.06 -13.64 -2.14
N PRO A 100 -10.26 -14.81 -2.78
CA PRO A 100 -10.46 -14.88 -4.22
C PRO A 100 -11.51 -13.88 -4.72
N GLY A 101 -11.24 -13.25 -5.87
CA GLY A 101 -12.07 -12.20 -6.47
C GLY A 101 -11.89 -10.82 -5.84
N THR A 102 -10.98 -10.66 -4.87
CA THR A 102 -10.76 -9.39 -4.16
C THR A 102 -9.32 -8.89 -4.26
N GLN A 103 -9.12 -7.63 -3.91
CA GLN A 103 -7.82 -6.98 -3.86
C GLN A 103 -7.60 -6.31 -2.50
N ALA A 104 -6.34 -6.06 -2.17
CA ALA A 104 -5.94 -5.23 -1.06
C ALA A 104 -4.82 -4.27 -1.48
N LEU A 105 -4.91 -3.03 -0.97
CA LEU A 105 -3.84 -2.07 -1.00
C LEU A 105 -3.53 -1.69 0.45
N LEU A 106 -2.38 -2.13 0.94
CA LEU A 106 -1.99 -1.95 2.34
C LEU A 106 -0.76 -1.07 2.42
N TYR A 107 -0.69 -0.24 3.46
CA TYR A 107 0.52 0.45 3.86
C TYR A 107 1.18 -0.31 5.01
N ASN A 108 2.33 -0.91 4.77
CA ASN A 108 3.11 -1.66 5.75
C ASN A 108 3.95 -0.73 6.62
N LEU A 109 3.61 -0.66 7.91
CA LEU A 109 4.28 0.19 8.90
C LEU A 109 5.72 -0.26 9.18
N ASP A 110 6.01 -1.55 9.05
CA ASP A 110 7.36 -2.09 9.25
C ASP A 110 8.32 -1.71 8.11
N LYS A 111 7.79 -1.20 6.99
CA LYS A 111 8.55 -0.73 5.82
C LYS A 111 8.65 0.80 5.73
N VAL A 112 8.24 1.53 6.76
CA VAL A 112 8.45 2.99 6.84
C VAL A 112 9.95 3.27 6.92
N ALA A 113 10.46 4.12 6.01
CA ALA A 113 11.89 4.38 5.90
C ALA A 113 12.49 5.13 7.11
N ASP A 114 11.72 6.03 7.73
CA ASP A 114 12.15 6.81 8.90
C ASP A 114 11.06 6.76 9.99
N PRO A 115 10.94 5.64 10.72
CA PRO A 115 9.85 5.43 11.67
C PRO A 115 9.97 6.31 12.93
N GLY A 116 11.14 6.93 13.16
CA GLY A 116 11.35 7.86 14.28
C GLY A 116 10.88 9.29 13.99
N ARG A 117 10.69 9.64 12.70
CA ARG A 117 10.24 10.97 12.29
C ARG A 117 8.71 11.02 12.16
N PRO A 118 8.03 11.94 12.88
CA PRO A 118 6.60 12.14 12.69
C PRO A 118 6.27 12.46 11.24
N GLN A 119 5.24 11.82 10.69
CA GLN A 119 4.82 11.99 9.29
C GLN A 119 3.38 11.52 9.06
N VAL A 120 2.66 12.15 8.13
CA VAL A 120 1.37 11.64 7.65
C VAL A 120 1.63 10.42 6.74
N LEU A 121 1.05 9.26 7.07
CA LEU A 121 1.24 8.02 6.30
C LEU A 121 0.17 7.84 5.22
N ALA A 122 -1.08 8.15 5.57
CA ALA A 122 -2.23 8.06 4.67
C ALA A 122 -3.24 9.15 5.05
N CYS A 123 -3.86 9.79 4.06
CA CYS A 123 -4.93 10.75 4.32
C CYS A 123 -5.86 10.94 3.11
N ALA A 124 -7.09 11.39 3.37
CA ALA A 124 -8.06 11.78 2.36
C ALA A 124 -7.96 13.29 2.02
N ALA A 125 -6.74 13.79 1.84
CA ALA A 125 -6.42 15.17 1.50
C ALA A 125 -5.02 15.30 0.88
N CYS A 126 -4.67 16.49 0.42
CA CYS A 126 -3.30 16.86 0.07
C CYS A 126 -2.60 17.45 1.31
N VAL A 127 -1.52 16.83 1.76
CA VAL A 127 -0.69 17.34 2.86
C VAL A 127 0.29 18.37 2.32
N GLU A 128 0.36 19.52 2.98
CA GLU A 128 1.25 20.63 2.68
C GLU A 128 2.01 21.05 3.95
N THR A 129 3.21 21.59 3.73
CA THR A 129 3.94 22.35 4.76
C THR A 129 4.18 21.62 6.09
N GLU A 130 4.53 20.34 6.02
CA GLU A 130 4.92 19.56 7.19
C GLU A 130 6.12 20.18 7.91
N ARG A 131 6.03 20.29 9.23
CA ARG A 131 7.07 20.80 10.10
C ARG A 131 7.24 19.87 11.30
N VAL A 132 8.46 19.36 11.44
CA VAL A 132 8.87 18.55 12.59
C VAL A 132 9.64 19.45 13.54
N GLY A 133 9.07 19.72 14.72
CA GLY A 133 9.70 20.45 15.80
C GLY A 133 10.21 19.54 16.91
N ARG A 134 10.89 20.11 17.91
CA ARG A 134 11.43 19.34 19.05
C ARG A 134 10.33 18.68 19.90
N ASN A 135 9.22 19.37 20.11
CA ASN A 135 8.12 18.94 20.99
C ASN A 135 6.77 18.89 20.26
N GLY A 136 6.79 18.75 18.93
CA GLY A 136 5.55 18.68 18.19
C GLY A 136 5.74 18.52 16.69
N TYR A 137 4.63 18.23 16.03
CA TYR A 137 4.53 18.02 14.60
C TYR A 137 3.31 18.78 14.09
N SER A 138 3.48 19.53 13.00
CA SER A 138 2.38 20.28 12.41
C SER A 138 2.42 20.25 10.90
N PHE A 139 1.25 20.40 10.30
CA PHE A 139 1.07 20.38 8.86
C PHE A 139 -0.24 21.08 8.49
N MET A 140 -0.37 21.43 7.21
CA MET A 140 -1.62 21.90 6.63
C MET A 140 -2.14 20.84 5.69
N VAL A 141 -3.45 20.63 5.64
CA VAL A 141 -4.09 19.77 4.65
C VAL A 141 -5.14 20.53 3.87
N LYS A 142 -5.23 20.26 2.58
CA LYS A 142 -6.29 20.78 1.70
C LYS A 142 -7.06 19.64 1.08
N GLY A 143 -8.38 19.74 1.07
CA GLY A 143 -9.25 18.75 0.47
C GLY A 143 -10.58 19.35 0.02
N PRO A 144 -11.37 18.64 -0.79
CA PRO A 144 -12.67 19.11 -1.24
C PRO A 144 -13.60 19.41 -0.06
N ALA A 145 -14.37 20.51 -0.14
CA ALA A 145 -15.41 20.78 0.84
C ALA A 145 -16.47 19.66 0.87
N GLN A 146 -17.19 19.52 1.99
CA GLN A 146 -18.24 18.51 2.18
C GLN A 146 -17.72 17.07 2.06
N THR A 147 -16.45 16.86 2.42
CA THR A 147 -15.85 15.54 2.55
C THR A 147 -15.14 15.45 3.89
N THR A 148 -15.22 14.28 4.52
CA THR A 148 -14.49 14.03 5.76
C THR A 148 -13.06 13.63 5.44
N ASN A 149 -12.10 14.33 6.02
CA ASN A 149 -10.72 13.89 6.07
C ASN A 149 -10.57 12.80 7.13
N VAL A 150 -10.01 11.66 6.73
CA VAL A 150 -9.53 10.63 7.63
C VAL A 150 -8.05 10.47 7.34
N MET A 151 -7.23 10.56 8.37
CA MET A 151 -5.79 10.42 8.20
C MET A 151 -5.15 9.63 9.32
N ARG A 152 -4.11 8.88 8.95
CA ARG A 152 -3.28 8.13 9.87
C ARG A 152 -1.87 8.73 9.88
N VAL A 153 -1.46 9.18 11.05
CA VAL A 153 -0.22 9.94 11.27
C VAL A 153 0.69 9.12 12.19
N LEU A 154 1.92 8.89 11.76
CA LEU A 154 2.95 8.26 12.60
C LEU A 154 3.54 9.29 13.54
N LEU A 155 3.64 8.97 14.83
CA LEU A 155 4.16 9.87 15.86
C LEU A 155 5.08 9.10 16.81
N PRO A 156 6.12 9.72 17.39
CA PRO A 156 7.04 9.03 18.30
C PRO A 156 6.37 8.56 19.60
N ARG A 157 5.29 9.24 20.01
CA ARG A 157 4.49 8.94 21.21
C ARG A 157 3.11 9.60 21.12
N LYS A 158 2.20 9.20 21.99
CA LYS A 158 0.86 9.78 22.12
C LYS A 158 0.95 11.31 22.32
N PRO A 159 0.28 12.11 21.48
CA PRO A 159 0.13 13.55 21.69
C PRO A 159 -0.54 13.88 23.02
N VAL A 160 -0.05 14.95 23.66
CA VAL A 160 -0.68 15.55 24.86
C VAL A 160 -1.61 16.70 24.49
N ALA A 161 -1.47 17.25 23.28
CA ALA A 161 -2.30 18.31 22.73
C ALA A 161 -2.51 18.10 21.23
N THR A 162 -3.72 18.39 20.77
CA THR A 162 -4.14 18.31 19.36
C THR A 162 -4.95 19.55 19.03
N ASP A 163 -4.40 20.42 18.19
CA ASP A 163 -5.06 21.61 17.69
C ASP A 163 -5.38 21.44 16.21
N VAL A 164 -6.65 21.62 15.86
CA VAL A 164 -7.13 21.57 14.46
C VAL A 164 -7.86 22.88 14.18
N THR A 165 -7.34 23.68 13.25
CA THR A 165 -7.88 25.02 12.95
C THR A 165 -8.06 25.21 11.44
N ARG A 166 -9.11 25.92 11.04
CA ARG A 166 -9.31 26.35 9.66
C ARG A 166 -8.28 27.43 9.28
N SER A 167 -8.18 27.72 7.99
CA SER A 167 -7.28 28.75 7.46
C SER A 167 -7.54 30.16 8.01
N ASP A 168 -8.76 30.46 8.44
CA ASP A 168 -9.15 31.72 9.10
C ASP A 168 -8.86 31.75 10.61
N GLY A 169 -8.25 30.69 11.16
CA GLY A 169 -7.94 30.55 12.58
C GLY A 169 -9.08 30.00 13.44
N THR A 170 -10.26 29.74 12.87
CA THR A 170 -11.37 29.14 13.62
C THR A 170 -11.05 27.71 14.04
N PRO A 171 -11.24 27.33 15.32
CA PRO A 171 -11.09 25.94 15.74
C PRO A 171 -12.10 25.03 15.05
N VAL A 172 -11.67 23.85 14.65
CA VAL A 172 -12.57 22.77 14.25
C VAL A 172 -13.17 22.15 15.50
N ALA A 173 -14.50 22.11 15.59
CA ALA A 173 -15.19 21.51 16.72
C ALA A 173 -15.02 19.97 16.70
N ASP A 174 -14.71 19.41 17.87
CA ASP A 174 -14.64 17.97 18.15
C ASP A 174 -13.94 17.12 17.06
N PRO A 175 -12.68 17.44 16.68
CA PRO A 175 -11.94 16.60 15.75
C PRO A 175 -11.80 15.21 16.35
N GLY A 176 -12.18 14.18 15.58
CA GLY A 176 -11.99 12.80 16.00
C GLY A 176 -10.50 12.52 16.18
N PHE A 177 -10.15 11.92 17.30
CA PHE A 177 -8.78 11.56 17.65
C PHE A 177 -8.79 10.16 18.26
N GLU A 178 -7.97 9.27 17.71
CA GLU A 178 -7.76 7.94 18.26
C GLU A 178 -6.26 7.61 18.19
N TRP A 179 -5.72 7.13 19.31
CA TRP A 179 -4.31 6.76 19.41
C TRP A 179 -4.17 5.25 19.49
N ASP A 180 -3.35 4.69 18.60
CA ASP A 180 -2.96 3.29 18.63
C ASP A 180 -1.54 3.15 19.17
N GLU A 181 -1.41 2.58 20.37
CA GLU A 181 -0.13 2.47 21.08
C GLU A 181 0.83 1.51 20.39
N GLU A 182 0.35 0.42 19.80
CA GLU A 182 1.22 -0.63 19.23
C GLU A 182 1.87 -0.20 17.91
N SER A 183 1.15 0.55 17.09
CA SER A 183 1.62 1.09 15.82
C SER A 183 2.22 2.48 15.93
N HIS A 184 2.10 3.13 17.09
CA HIS A 184 2.51 4.52 17.30
C HIS A 184 1.82 5.49 16.30
N THR A 185 0.57 5.21 15.95
CA THR A 185 -0.17 6.02 15.00
C THR A 185 -1.38 6.71 15.63
N CYS A 186 -1.65 7.92 15.16
CA CYS A 186 -2.84 8.68 15.47
C CYS A 186 -3.79 8.67 14.27
N LEU A 187 -5.06 8.31 14.49
CA LEU A 187 -6.15 8.59 13.56
C LEU A 187 -6.71 9.98 13.87
N LEU A 188 -6.84 10.81 12.85
CA LEU A 188 -7.56 12.08 12.93
C LEU A 188 -8.74 12.08 11.97
N ARG A 189 -9.85 12.68 12.39
CA ARG A 189 -11.06 12.84 11.58
C ARG A 189 -11.65 14.24 11.72
N PHE A 190 -11.77 14.95 10.61
CA PHE A 190 -12.39 16.27 10.55
C PHE A 190 -12.83 16.61 9.13
N GLU A 191 -13.73 17.58 8.98
CA GLU A 191 -14.17 18.02 7.65
C GLU A 191 -13.06 18.74 6.87
N ASN A 192 -12.89 18.36 5.61
CA ASN A 192 -11.96 19.01 4.69
C ASN A 192 -12.38 20.45 4.39
N ALA A 193 -11.38 21.26 4.03
CA ALA A 193 -11.56 22.61 3.53
C ALA A 193 -10.63 22.86 2.33
N PRO A 194 -11.12 23.43 1.22
CA PRO A 194 -10.29 23.79 0.07
C PRO A 194 -9.21 24.83 0.41
N GLU A 195 -9.56 25.76 1.31
CA GLU A 195 -8.65 26.80 1.81
C GLU A 195 -7.58 26.25 2.78
N GLY A 196 -7.80 25.04 3.28
CA GLY A 196 -6.89 24.33 4.16
C GLY A 196 -7.33 24.27 5.62
N VAL A 197 -6.84 23.24 6.29
CA VAL A 197 -6.95 23.00 7.73
C VAL A 197 -5.54 22.79 8.28
N ASN A 198 -5.18 23.53 9.31
CA ASN A 198 -3.95 23.34 10.07
C ASN A 198 -4.17 22.29 11.14
N VAL A 199 -3.19 21.40 11.29
CA VAL A 199 -3.11 20.43 12.38
C VAL A 199 -1.80 20.64 13.11
N ALA A 200 -1.85 20.72 14.43
CA ALA A 200 -0.68 20.72 15.30
C ALA A 200 -0.85 19.67 16.42
N LEU A 201 0.18 18.84 16.57
CA LEU A 201 0.24 17.75 17.54
C LEU A 201 1.43 18.00 18.47
N GLY A 202 1.16 18.19 19.76
CA GLY A 202 2.17 18.44 20.79
C GLY A 202 2.55 17.17 21.55
N PHE A 203 3.84 16.99 21.85
CA PHE A 203 4.38 15.85 22.60
C PHE A 203 4.88 16.23 24.00
#